data_AF-A0A2N3AUT3-F1
#
_entry.id   AF-A0A2N3AUT3-F1
#
_cell.length_a   1.000
_cell.length_b   1.000
_cell.length_c   1.000
_cell.angle_alpha   90.00
_cell.angle_beta   90.00
_cell.angle_gamma   90.00
#
_symmetry.space_group_name_H-M   'P 1'
#
loop_
_entity.id
_entity.type
_entity.pdbx_description
1 polymer ?
#
loop_
_entity_poly.entity_id
_entity_poly.type
_entity_poly.pdbx_seq_one_letter_code
_entity_poly.pdbx_strand_id
1 'polypeptide(L)' 'MTAITPEIVEQHGLSPEEYARVLSALGREPNLVELGIFSVMWSEHCSYKSSRLHLKKLPTEAP' A
#
# COMPACT_ATOMS: atom_id res chain seq x y z
N MET A 1 13.66 14.34 12.37
CA MET A 1 12.79 13.31 11.76
C MET A 1 13.68 12.46 10.87
N THR A 2 13.58 11.14 10.93
CA THR A 2 14.37 10.24 10.07
C THR A 2 13.92 10.41 8.62
N ALA A 3 14.86 10.62 7.70
CA ALA A 3 14.57 10.66 6.27
C ALA A 3 14.15 9.26 5.78
N ILE A 4 13.18 9.18 4.87
CA ILE A 4 12.74 7.91 4.29
C ILE A 4 13.65 7.57 3.12
N THR A 5 14.53 6.59 3.33
CA THR A 5 15.46 6.10 2.29
C THR A 5 14.84 4.94 1.51
N PRO A 6 15.34 4.63 0.30
CA PRO A 6 14.87 3.47 -0.47
C PRO A 6 14.97 2.15 0.30
N GLU A 7 15.98 1.98 1.14
CA GLU A 7 16.16 0.79 1.97
C GLU A 7 15.06 0.69 3.04
N ILE A 8 14.64 1.82 3.63
CA ILE A 8 13.54 1.86 4.59
C ILE A 8 12.22 1.50 3.90
N VAL A 9 12.01 1.99 2.67
CA VAL A 9 10.81 1.67 1.86
C VAL A 9 10.74 0.16 1.57
N GLU A 10 11.86 -0.43 1.16
CA GLU A 10 11.99 -1.87 0.90
C GLU A 10 11.76 -2.69 2.18
N GLN A 11 12.33 -2.28 3.32
CA GLN A 11 12.08 -2.91 4.62
C GLN A 11 10.60 -2.87 5.03
N HIS A 12 9.84 -1.88 4.55
CA HIS A 12 8.40 -1.78 4.73
C HIS A 12 7.60 -2.57 3.68
N GLY A 13 8.26 -3.34 2.82
CA GLY A 13 7.60 -4.22 1.84
C GLY A 13 6.83 -3.46 0.75
N LEU A 14 7.13 -2.18 0.54
CA LEU A 14 6.56 -1.38 -0.53
C LEU A 14 7.47 -1.45 -1.76
N SER A 15 6.89 -1.68 -2.93
CA SER A 15 7.63 -1.50 -4.18
C SER A 15 7.91 -0.01 -4.44
N PRO A 16 8.89 0.33 -5.30
CA PRO A 16 9.12 1.71 -5.72
C PRO A 16 7.88 2.38 -6.31
N GLU A 17 7.04 1.61 -6.99
CA GLU A 17 5.79 2.08 -7.59
C GLU A 17 4.71 2.34 -6.54
N GLU A 18 4.60 1.47 -5.53
CA GLU A 18 3.70 1.68 -4.38
C GLU A 18 4.14 2.92 -3.60
N TYR A 19 5.44 3.11 -3.36
CA TYR A 19 5.94 4.32 -2.71
C TYR A 19 5.70 5.60 -3.52
N ALA A 20 5.86 5.55 -4.85
CA ALA A 20 5.51 6.68 -5.71
C ALA A 20 4.02 7.06 -5.61
N ARG A 21 3.13 6.08 -5.45
CA ARG A 21 1.71 6.32 -5.19
C ARG A 21 1.47 6.94 -3.81
N VAL A 22 2.22 6.54 -2.78
CA VAL A 22 2.18 7.17 -1.45
C VAL A 22 2.56 8.66 -1.56
N LEU A 23 3.67 8.97 -2.24
CA LEU A 23 4.09 10.36 -2.46
C LEU A 23 3.03 11.17 -3.22
N SER A 24 2.44 10.59 -4.27
CA SER A 24 1.37 11.25 -5.03
C SER A 24 0.10 11.45 -4.20
N ALA A 25 -0.23 10.54 -3.29
CA ALA A 25 -1.42 10.63 -2.45
C ALA A 25 -1.25 11.67 -1.32
N LEU A 26 -0.05 11.79 -0.76
CA LEU A 26 0.25 12.72 0.33
C LEU A 26 0.70 14.11 -0.14
N GLY A 27 1.24 14.23 -1.35
CA GLY A 27 1.85 15.46 -1.87
C GLY A 27 3.17 15.85 -1.18
N ARG A 28 3.71 14.96 -0.33
CA ARG A 28 4.96 15.13 0.43
C ARG A 28 5.53 13.76 0.81
N GLU A 29 6.73 13.75 1.37
CA GLU A 29 7.31 12.56 1.97
C GLU A 29 6.51 12.13 3.22
N PRO A 30 6.19 10.84 3.38
CA PRO A 30 5.61 10.33 4.62
C PRO A 30 6.65 10.34 5.74
N ASN A 31 6.21 10.43 6.99
CA ASN A 31 7.05 10.04 8.12
C ASN A 31 7.02 8.52 8.33
N LEU A 32 7.85 8.02 9.25
CA LEU A 32 7.98 6.57 9.49
C LEU A 32 6.67 5.91 9.93
N VAL A 33 5.83 6.61 10.70
CA VAL A 33 4.53 6.08 11.15
C VAL A 33 3.57 5.98 9.97
N GLU A 34 3.51 7.02 9.14
CA GLU A 34 2.69 7.02 7.93
C GLU A 34 3.12 5.91 6.97
N LEU A 35 4.44 5.74 6.77
CA LEU A 35 5.00 4.66 5.95
C LEU A 35 4.60 3.28 6.48
N GLY A 36 4.68 3.07 7.80
CA GLY A 36 4.23 1.85 8.47
C GLY A 36 2.74 1.56 8.26
N ILE A 37 1.89 2.58 8.29
CA ILE A 37 0.45 2.44 8.00
C ILE A 37 0.24 1.98 6.55
N PHE A 38 0.91 2.63 5.58
CA PHE A 38 0.79 2.24 4.17
C PHE A 38 1.28 0.80 3.93
N SER A 39 2.40 0.41 4.53
CA SER A 39 2.94 -0.94 4.46
C SER A 39 1.90 -2.01 4.81
N VAL A 40 1.25 -1.87 5.97
CA VAL A 40 0.26 -2.85 6.44
C VAL A 40 -1.02 -2.79 5.60
N MET A 41 -1.56 -1.59 5.38
CA MET A 41 -2.83 -1.41 4.69
C MET A 41 -2.78 -1.88 3.23
N TRP A 42 -1.62 -1.78 2.57
CA TRP A 42 -1.43 -2.19 1.18
C TRP A 42 -0.83 -3.60 1.03
N SER A 43 -0.61 -4.30 2.14
CA SER A 43 -0.27 -5.73 2.12
C SER A 43 -1.40 -6.55 1.46
N GLU A 44 -1.10 -7.74 0.93
CA GLU A 44 -2.12 -8.62 0.35
C GLU A 44 -3.21 -8.97 1.37
N HIS A 45 -2.81 -9.19 2.63
CA HIS A 45 -3.72 -9.59 3.70
C HIS A 45 -4.81 -8.54 3.95
N CYS A 46 -4.47 -7.25 3.94
CA CYS A 46 -5.44 -6.17 4.17
C CYS A 46 -6.13 -5.71 2.88
N SER A 47 -5.40 -5.63 1.77
CA SER A 47 -5.90 -4.99 0.54
C SER A 47 -6.60 -5.95 -0.43
N TYR A 48 -6.41 -7.26 -0.27
CA TYR A 48 -6.86 -8.27 -1.23
C TYR A 48 -6.36 -7.97 -2.66
N LYS A 49 -5.18 -7.32 -2.83
CA LYS A 49 -4.79 -6.73 -4.12
C LYS A 49 -4.73 -7.75 -5.27
N SER A 50 -4.29 -8.97 -5.01
CA SER A 50 -4.28 -10.06 -6.00
C SER A 50 -5.67 -10.69 -6.17
N SER A 51 -6.36 -10.96 -5.07
CA SER A 51 -7.60 -11.73 -5.04
C SER A 51 -8.82 -10.91 -5.47
N ARG A 52 -8.83 -9.59 -5.25
CA ARG A 52 -9.94 -8.66 -5.57
C ARG A 52 -10.36 -8.71 -7.03
N LEU A 53 -9.43 -8.89 -7.97
CA LEU A 53 -9.75 -9.02 -9.40
C LEU A 53 -10.61 -10.26 -9.68
N HIS A 54 -10.32 -11.37 -8.99
CA HIS A 54 -11.04 -12.62 -9.16
C HIS A 54 -12.39 -12.58 -8.44
N LEU A 55 -12.44 -12.04 -7.22
CA LEU A 55 -13.66 -11.95 -6.42
C LEU A 55 -14.74 -11.09 -7.09
N LYS A 56 -14.36 -10.07 -7.87
CA LYS A 56 -15.31 -9.25 -8.65
C LYS A 56 -16.13 -10.03 -9.69
N LYS A 57 -15.73 -11.26 -10.04
CA LYS A 57 -16.45 -12.09 -11.03
C LYS A 57 -17.62 -12.87 -10.42
N LEU A 58 -17.72 -12.90 -9.10
CA LEU A 58 -18.78 -13.61 -8.40
C LEU A 58 -20.07 -12.79 -8.38
N PRO A 59 -21.26 -13.42 -8.37
CA PRO A 59 -22.51 -12.72 -8.12
C PRO A 59 -22.47 -12.01 -6.76
N THR A 60 -22.81 -10.72 -6.73
CA THR A 60 -22.78 -9.89 -5.51
C THR A 60 -24.15 -9.30 -5.16
N GLU A 61 -25.15 -9.50 -6.02
CA GLU A 61 -26.53 -9.08 -5.79
C GLU A 61 -27.35 -10.29 -5.32
N ALA A 62 -28.17 -10.08 -4.29
CA ALA A 62 -29.12 -11.06 -3.81
C ALA A 62 -30.34 -11.16 -4.76
N PRO A 63 -31.12 -12.26 -4.70
CA PRO A 63 -32.37 -12.39 -5.47
C PRO A 63 -33.40 -11.30 -5.17
#